data_AF-A0A1W4XVA5-F1
#
_entry.id   AF-A0A1W4XVA5-F1
#
_cell.length_a   1.000
_cell.length_b   1.000
_cell.length_c   1.000
_cell.angle_alpha   90.00
_cell.angle_beta   90.00
_cell.angle_gamma   90.00
#
_symmetry.space_group_name_H-M   'P 1'
#
loop_
_entity.id
_entity.type
_entity.pdbx_description
1 polymer ?
#
loop_
_entity_poly.entity_id
_entity_poly.type
_entity_poly.pdbx_seq_one_letter_code
_entity_poly.pdbx_strand_id
1 'polypeptide(L)'
;MPLDNIHLIGHSLGAHVAGFAGKEVEKQTGNKIGRITGLDPAGPYFEHPLKNPADRLSNNDAKLVDVIHTDGGFFGAINPMGTIDFYVNGGVRPQPGCTTITFVTPTSLESFVPVVFCSHIKSYLYFIESINSNNYQAIKCDSWKSYERGDCNMNENATFGANVESDKSGNYFIEIDH
;
A
#
# COMPACT_ATOMS: atom_id res chain seq x y z
N MET A 1 -27.44 0.83 0.85
CA MET A 1 -26.26 0.40 0.07
C MET A 1 -25.72 -0.87 0.74
N PRO A 2 -25.55 -1.99 0.01
CA PRO A 2 -24.92 -3.20 0.56
C PRO A 2 -23.50 -2.90 1.04
N LEU A 3 -23.08 -3.45 2.18
CA LEU A 3 -21.72 -3.24 2.72
C LEU A 3 -20.64 -3.74 1.76
N ASP A 4 -20.95 -4.78 0.99
CA ASP A 4 -20.11 -5.37 -0.06
C ASP A 4 -19.77 -4.38 -1.18
N ASN A 5 -20.58 -3.35 -1.38
CA ASN A 5 -20.36 -2.32 -2.41
C ASN A 5 -19.55 -1.12 -1.88
N ILE A 6 -19.06 -1.18 -0.64
CA ILE A 6 -18.27 -0.11 -0.03
C ILE A 6 -16.79 -0.42 -0.23
N HIS A 7 -16.08 0.52 -0.85
CA HIS A 7 -14.62 0.53 -0.98
C HIS A 7 -14.08 1.83 -0.37
N LEU A 8 -13.28 1.71 0.70
CA LEU A 8 -12.57 2.84 1.29
C LEU A 8 -11.13 2.86 0.77
N ILE A 9 -10.67 4.03 0.35
CA ILE A 9 -9.29 4.23 -0.11
C ILE A 9 -8.67 5.29 0.80
N GLY A 10 -7.56 4.95 1.46
CA GLY A 10 -6.90 5.83 2.40
C GLY A 10 -5.41 5.94 2.12
N HIS A 11 -4.90 7.16 1.95
CA HIS A 11 -3.47 7.45 1.81
C HIS A 11 -2.85 7.84 3.14
N SER A 12 -1.62 7.39 3.41
CA SER A 12 -0.86 7.78 4.61
C SER A 12 -1.64 7.45 5.90
N LEU A 13 -1.84 8.44 6.78
CA LEU A 13 -2.69 8.34 7.97
C LEU A 13 -4.14 7.95 7.62
N GLY A 14 -4.63 8.35 6.45
CA GLY A 14 -5.95 8.01 5.94
C GLY A 14 -6.17 6.51 5.76
N ALA A 15 -5.10 5.72 5.52
CA ALA A 15 -5.19 4.26 5.47
C ALA A 15 -5.66 3.68 6.83
N HIS A 16 -5.15 4.23 7.93
CA HIS A 16 -5.57 3.82 9.27
C HIS A 16 -6.96 4.33 9.61
N VAL A 17 -7.33 5.53 9.15
CA VAL A 17 -8.71 6.04 9.27
C VAL A 17 -9.69 5.08 8.58
N ALA A 18 -9.37 4.60 7.37
CA ALA A 18 -10.18 3.59 6.68
C ALA A 18 -10.26 2.28 7.46
N GLY A 19 -9.14 1.80 8.03
CA GLY A 19 -9.11 0.63 8.90
C GLY A 19 -10.00 0.77 10.14
N PHE A 20 -9.92 1.89 10.85
CA PHE A 20 -10.79 2.16 12.00
C PHE A 20 -12.27 2.26 11.61
N ALA A 21 -12.58 2.86 10.46
CA ALA A 21 -13.94 2.89 9.94
C ALA A 21 -14.48 1.48 9.67
N GLY A 22 -13.67 0.60 9.04
CA GLY A 22 -14.03 -0.80 8.81
C GLY A 22 -14.32 -1.56 10.10
N LYS A 23 -13.45 -1.43 11.10
CA LYS A 23 -13.64 -2.01 12.44
C LYS A 23 -14.92 -1.55 13.12
N GLU A 24 -15.21 -0.24 13.06
CA GLU A 24 -16.39 0.31 13.71
C GLU A 24 -17.68 -0.15 13.02
N VAL A 25 -17.68 -0.27 11.68
CA VAL A 25 -18.80 -0.86 10.94
C VAL A 25 -19.01 -2.32 11.32
N GLU A 26 -17.95 -3.13 11.39
CA GLU A 26 -18.04 -4.53 11.82
C GLU A 26 -18.58 -4.65 13.25
N LYS A 27 -18.09 -3.81 14.17
CA LYS A 27 -18.55 -3.77 15.56
C LYS A 27 -20.04 -3.42 15.68
N GLN A 28 -20.53 -2.46 14.89
CA GLN A 28 -21.93 -2.01 14.96
C GLN A 28 -22.90 -2.95 14.24
N THR A 29 -22.45 -3.61 13.17
CA THR A 29 -23.35 -4.36 12.27
C THR A 29 -23.12 -5.87 12.29
N GLY A 30 -22.03 -6.34 12.89
CA GLY A 30 -21.57 -7.73 12.80
C GLY A 30 -21.08 -8.15 11.40
N ASN A 31 -20.93 -7.20 10.47
CA ASN A 31 -20.59 -7.47 9.08
C ASN A 31 -19.47 -6.54 8.59
N LYS A 32 -18.58 -7.07 7.75
CA LYS A 32 -17.47 -6.32 7.15
C LYS A 32 -17.90 -5.57 5.88
N ILE A 33 -17.26 -4.43 5.62
CA ILE A 33 -17.33 -3.75 4.33
C ILE A 33 -16.57 -4.52 3.24
N GLY A 34 -16.89 -4.24 1.98
CA GLY A 34 -16.33 -4.92 0.81
C GLY A 34 -14.81 -4.83 0.74
N ARG A 35 -14.26 -3.61 0.71
CA ARG A 35 -12.83 -3.42 0.43
C ARG A 35 -12.22 -2.20 1.14
N ILE A 36 -10.97 -2.32 1.56
CA ILE A 36 -10.11 -1.19 1.94
C ILE A 36 -8.82 -1.25 1.13
N THR A 37 -8.47 -0.15 0.47
CA THR A 37 -7.12 0.04 -0.10
C THR A 37 -6.31 1.00 0.76
N GLY A 38 -5.18 0.53 1.29
CA GLY A 38 -4.19 1.35 1.98
C GLY A 38 -3.08 1.81 1.03
N LEU A 39 -3.01 3.12 0.77
CA LEU A 39 -1.99 3.72 -0.09
C LEU A 39 -0.86 4.26 0.77
N ASP A 40 0.23 3.50 0.84
CA ASP A 40 1.41 3.72 1.67
C ASP A 40 1.05 4.14 3.11
N PRO A 41 0.44 3.22 3.90
CA PRO A 41 -0.03 3.53 5.25
C PRO A 41 1.07 4.13 6.12
N ALA A 42 0.73 5.10 6.98
CA ALA A 42 1.72 5.78 7.80
C ALA A 42 2.46 4.82 8.76
N GLY A 43 3.79 4.75 8.66
CA GLY A 43 4.64 3.99 9.60
C GLY A 43 4.79 4.67 10.97
N PRO A 44 5.05 5.99 11.07
CA PRO A 44 5.19 6.67 12.35
C PRO A 44 3.97 6.50 13.26
N TYR A 45 4.20 6.16 14.53
CA TYR A 45 3.17 5.85 15.55
C TYR A 45 2.36 4.56 15.36
N PHE A 46 2.39 3.91 14.18
CA PHE A 46 1.68 2.65 13.92
C PHE A 46 2.62 1.44 13.81
N GLU A 47 3.82 1.63 13.27
CA GLU A 47 4.84 0.59 13.11
C GLU A 47 6.10 0.85 13.96
N HIS A 48 6.29 2.10 14.40
CA HIS A 48 7.42 2.51 15.25
C HIS A 48 6.93 3.26 16.50
N PRO A 49 6.55 2.56 17.58
CA PRO A 49 6.57 1.10 17.76
C PRO A 49 5.38 0.40 17.08
N LEU A 50 5.54 -0.90 16.78
CA LEU A 50 4.50 -1.70 16.14
C LEU A 50 3.26 -1.81 17.02
N LYS A 51 2.16 -1.27 16.52
CA LYS A 51 0.85 -1.31 17.16
C LYS A 51 0.13 -2.62 16.86
N ASN A 52 -0.75 -2.99 17.79
CA ASN A 52 -1.64 -4.13 17.62
C ASN A 52 -2.55 -3.92 16.41
N PRO A 53 -3.02 -4.99 15.73
CA PRO A 53 -3.97 -4.88 14.63
C PRO A 53 -5.26 -4.12 14.97
N ALA A 54 -5.64 -4.05 16.25
CA ALA A 54 -6.77 -3.24 16.72
C ALA A 54 -6.53 -1.72 16.58
N ASP A 55 -5.27 -1.27 16.59
CA ASP A 55 -4.85 0.13 16.70
C ASP A 55 -4.21 0.66 15.39
N ARG A 56 -4.36 -0.06 14.28
CA ARG A 56 -3.86 0.32 12.95
C ARG A 56 -4.70 -0.36 11.86
N LEU A 57 -4.41 -0.08 10.59
CA LEU A 57 -5.00 -0.85 9.49
C LEU A 57 -4.56 -2.32 9.59
N SER A 58 -5.50 -3.23 9.36
CA SER A 58 -5.30 -4.67 9.46
C SER A 58 -6.10 -5.41 8.39
N ASN A 59 -5.63 -6.59 8.02
CA ASN A 59 -6.25 -7.48 7.03
C ASN A 59 -7.68 -7.92 7.37
N ASN A 60 -8.08 -7.76 8.63
CA ASN A 60 -9.40 -8.12 9.12
C ASN A 60 -10.44 -6.98 8.96
N ASP A 61 -10.03 -5.76 8.61
CA ASP A 61 -10.88 -4.57 8.67
C ASP A 61 -11.94 -4.50 7.54
N ALA A 62 -11.80 -5.34 6.51
CA ALA A 62 -12.75 -5.50 5.41
C ALA A 62 -12.73 -6.95 4.90
N LYS A 63 -13.58 -7.28 3.93
CA LYS A 63 -13.51 -8.59 3.24
C LYS A 63 -12.24 -8.73 2.41
N LEU A 64 -11.77 -7.63 1.82
CA LEU A 64 -10.48 -7.51 1.14
C LEU A 64 -9.76 -6.25 1.64
N VAL A 65 -8.53 -6.40 2.10
CA VAL A 65 -7.64 -5.28 2.40
C VAL A 65 -6.41 -5.39 1.51
N ASP A 66 -6.25 -4.47 0.56
CA ASP A 66 -5.07 -4.40 -0.29
C ASP A 66 -4.22 -3.18 0.07
N VAL A 67 -2.90 -3.36 0.14
CA VAL A 67 -1.97 -2.30 0.55
C VAL A 67 -0.92 -2.09 -0.53
N ILE A 68 -0.59 -0.84 -0.81
CA ILE A 68 0.49 -0.46 -1.73
C ILE A 68 1.59 0.22 -0.93
N HIS A 69 2.77 -0.38 -0.88
CA HIS A 69 3.95 0.17 -0.22
C HIS A 69 4.86 0.85 -1.25
N THR A 70 5.30 2.07 -0.95
CA THR A 70 6.22 2.85 -1.81
C THR A 70 7.26 3.65 -1.02
N ASP A 71 7.05 3.88 0.28
CA ASP A 71 7.99 4.60 1.16
C ASP A 71 8.22 3.87 2.49
N GLY A 72 8.20 2.54 2.46
CA GLY A 72 8.35 1.66 3.62
C GLY A 72 9.60 1.97 4.44
N GLY A 73 9.43 2.13 5.75
CA GLY A 73 10.50 2.43 6.71
C GLY A 73 10.86 3.92 6.81
N PHE A 74 10.16 4.79 6.08
CA PHE A 74 10.27 6.25 6.22
C PHE A 74 8.91 6.85 6.62
N PHE A 75 8.11 7.36 5.68
CA PHE A 75 6.72 7.72 6.00
C PHE A 75 5.78 6.53 5.93
N GLY A 76 6.06 5.58 5.04
CA GLY A 76 5.28 4.36 4.87
C GLY A 76 5.66 3.27 5.87
N ALA A 77 4.69 2.46 6.25
CA ALA A 77 4.87 1.17 6.90
C ALA A 77 5.56 0.17 5.96
N ILE A 78 6.43 -0.71 6.47
CA ILE A 78 7.09 -1.76 5.67
C ILE A 78 6.55 -3.15 5.98
N ASN A 79 6.06 -3.37 7.20
CA ASN A 79 5.44 -4.62 7.58
C ASN A 79 4.09 -4.80 6.87
N PRO A 80 3.79 -6.02 6.38
CA PRO A 80 2.52 -6.29 5.72
C PRO A 80 1.35 -6.10 6.70
N MET A 81 0.25 -5.58 6.17
CA MET A 81 -0.97 -5.35 6.96
C MET A 81 -2.27 -5.58 6.17
N GLY A 82 -2.17 -5.95 4.90
CA GLY A 82 -3.30 -6.32 4.07
C GLY A 82 -3.62 -7.81 4.10
N THR A 83 -4.73 -8.16 3.48
CA THR A 83 -4.94 -9.50 2.90
C THR A 83 -3.89 -9.74 1.82
N ILE A 84 -3.61 -8.70 1.03
CA ILE A 84 -2.58 -8.65 -0.01
C ILE A 84 -1.78 -7.34 0.12
N ASP A 85 -0.46 -7.44 0.03
CA ASP A 85 0.45 -6.30 0.14
C ASP A 85 1.32 -6.23 -1.13
N PHE A 86 1.24 -5.10 -1.85
CA PHE A 86 2.00 -4.82 -3.05
C PHE A 86 3.21 -3.93 -2.71
N TYR A 87 4.40 -4.42 -3.00
CA TYR A 87 5.67 -3.72 -2.83
C TYR A 87 6.15 -3.26 -4.20
N VAL A 88 5.85 -2.00 -4.54
CA VAL A 88 6.21 -1.42 -5.84
C VAL A 88 7.67 -0.99 -5.82
N ASN A 89 8.48 -1.47 -6.75
CA ASN A 89 9.93 -1.23 -6.80
C ASN A 89 10.61 -1.53 -5.45
N GLY A 90 10.25 -2.65 -4.83
CA GLY A 90 10.73 -3.05 -3.49
C GLY A 90 9.99 -2.42 -2.31
N GLY A 91 9.05 -1.50 -2.57
CA GLY A 91 8.18 -0.87 -1.57
C GLY A 91 8.86 0.12 -0.64
N VAL A 92 10.07 0.54 -0.98
CA VAL A 92 10.89 1.49 -0.22
C VAL A 92 11.31 2.66 -1.10
N ARG A 93 11.83 3.72 -0.48
CA ARG A 93 12.42 4.84 -1.21
C ARG A 93 13.86 4.57 -1.69
N PRO A 94 14.30 5.30 -2.73
CA PRO A 94 13.51 6.15 -3.60
C PRO A 94 12.76 5.34 -4.66
N GLN A 95 11.51 5.71 -4.91
CA GLN A 95 10.78 5.23 -6.09
C GLN A 95 11.33 5.89 -7.37
N PRO A 96 11.22 5.23 -8.54
CA PRO A 96 11.56 5.82 -9.83
C PRO A 96 10.94 7.22 -10.03
N GLY A 97 11.73 8.16 -10.51
CA GLY A 97 11.32 9.57 -10.65
C GLY A 97 11.39 10.41 -9.37
N CYS A 98 11.73 9.83 -8.20
CA CYS A 98 11.94 10.56 -6.95
C CYS A 98 13.41 10.81 -6.63
N THR A 99 13.73 12.02 -6.19
CA THR A 99 15.10 12.41 -5.81
C THR A 99 15.44 11.97 -4.39
N THR A 100 16.66 11.48 -4.17
CA THR A 100 17.17 11.20 -2.82
C THR A 100 17.36 12.49 -2.03
N ILE A 101 16.82 12.53 -0.81
CA ILE A 101 16.80 13.73 0.07
C ILE A 101 18.21 14.32 0.29
N THR A 102 19.25 13.49 0.32
CA THR A 102 20.65 13.92 0.53
C THR A 102 21.19 14.85 -0.56
N PHE A 103 20.58 14.87 -1.74
CA PHE A 103 21.03 15.70 -2.87
C PHE A 103 20.26 17.02 -2.99
N VAL A 104 19.38 17.34 -2.05
CA VAL A 104 18.55 18.54 -2.12
C VAL A 104 18.92 19.51 -1.01
N THR A 105 19.42 20.69 -1.40
CA THR A 105 19.53 21.85 -0.50
C THR A 105 18.15 22.53 -0.42
N PRO A 106 17.50 22.58 0.76
CA PRO A 106 16.21 23.23 0.87
C PRO A 106 16.38 24.73 0.63
N THR A 107 15.93 25.20 -0.52
CA THR A 107 15.89 26.63 -0.86
C THR A 107 14.58 27.28 -0.42
N SER A 108 13.51 26.49 -0.29
CA SER A 108 12.23 26.88 0.29
C SER A 108 11.44 25.64 0.75
N LEU A 109 10.41 25.82 1.57
CA LEU A 109 9.49 24.71 1.93
C LEU A 109 8.75 24.17 0.71
N GLU A 110 8.37 25.04 -0.23
CA GLU A 110 7.66 24.65 -1.45
C GLU A 110 8.48 23.73 -2.36
N SER A 111 9.80 23.95 -2.45
CA SER A 111 10.68 23.08 -3.24
C SER A 111 11.05 21.78 -2.51
N PHE A 112 10.96 21.77 -1.18
CA PHE A 112 11.40 20.65 -0.35
C PHE A 112 10.29 19.60 -0.12
N VAL A 113 9.06 20.03 0.13
CA VAL A 113 7.94 19.14 0.45
C VAL A 113 7.68 18.10 -0.67
N PRO A 114 7.58 18.47 -1.96
CA PRO A 114 7.35 17.49 -3.02
C PRO A 114 8.46 16.45 -3.14
N VAL A 115 9.72 16.84 -2.90
CA VAL A 115 10.87 15.93 -2.93
C VAL A 115 10.78 14.92 -1.79
N VAL A 116 10.52 15.39 -0.57
CA VAL A 116 10.50 14.56 0.63
C VAL A 116 9.38 13.53 0.57
N PHE A 117 8.19 13.92 0.13
CA PHE A 117 7.03 13.03 0.04
C PHE A 117 6.89 12.30 -1.29
N CYS A 118 7.80 12.48 -2.26
CA CYS A 118 7.63 11.93 -3.61
C CYS A 118 7.33 10.41 -3.61
N SER A 119 8.16 9.61 -2.92
CA SER A 119 7.94 8.16 -2.85
C SER A 119 6.67 7.80 -2.08
N HIS A 120 6.29 8.59 -1.08
CA HIS A 120 5.03 8.41 -0.34
C HIS A 120 3.79 8.71 -1.21
N ILE A 121 3.90 9.70 -2.10
CA ILE A 121 2.88 10.12 -3.07
C ILE A 121 2.70 9.10 -4.21
N LYS A 122 3.79 8.41 -4.62
CA LYS A 122 3.76 7.44 -5.72
C LYS A 122 2.71 6.34 -5.52
N SER A 123 2.40 5.94 -4.30
CA SER A 123 1.36 4.92 -4.02
C SER A 123 0.01 5.23 -4.65
N TYR A 124 -0.51 6.45 -4.46
CA TYR A 124 -1.79 6.83 -5.06
C TYR A 124 -1.68 7.14 -6.57
N LEU A 125 -0.50 7.56 -7.05
CA LEU A 125 -0.28 7.76 -8.48
C LEU A 125 -0.33 6.43 -9.24
N TYR A 126 0.34 5.40 -8.72
CA TYR A 126 0.28 4.04 -9.26
C TYR A 126 -1.13 3.45 -9.16
N PHE A 127 -1.84 3.72 -8.05
CA PHE A 127 -3.25 3.32 -7.94
C PHE A 127 -4.11 4.00 -9.02
N ILE A 128 -3.99 5.31 -9.22
CA ILE A 128 -4.75 6.03 -10.27
C ILE A 128 -4.47 5.45 -11.65
N GLU A 129 -3.22 5.12 -11.94
CA GLU A 129 -2.82 4.55 -13.22
C GLU A 129 -3.47 3.18 -13.47
N SER A 130 -3.57 2.35 -12.43
CA SER A 130 -4.22 1.03 -12.51
C SER A 130 -5.72 1.09 -12.80
N ILE A 131 -6.41 2.22 -12.55
CA ILE A 131 -7.86 2.34 -12.78
C ILE A 131 -8.21 2.13 -14.26
N ASN A 132 -7.36 2.63 -15.16
CA ASN A 132 -7.61 2.57 -16.60
C ASN A 132 -6.77 1.48 -17.31
N SER A 133 -6.00 0.69 -16.56
CA SER A 133 -5.07 -0.31 -17.11
C SER A 133 -5.06 -1.57 -16.26
N ASN A 134 -5.44 -2.70 -16.86
CA ASN A 134 -5.31 -4.02 -16.24
C ASN A 134 -3.95 -4.67 -16.52
N ASN A 135 -2.98 -3.91 -17.03
CA ASN A 135 -1.72 -4.47 -17.51
C ASN A 135 -0.66 -4.62 -16.41
N TYR A 136 -0.92 -4.12 -15.20
CA TYR A 136 0.01 -4.23 -14.09
C TYR A 136 -0.24 -5.52 -13.32
N GLN A 137 0.65 -6.48 -13.50
CA GLN A 137 0.63 -7.78 -12.82
C GLN A 137 1.78 -7.83 -11.83
N ALA A 138 1.45 -8.10 -10.56
CA ALA A 138 2.45 -8.30 -9.53
C ALA A 138 2.64 -9.79 -9.26
N ILE A 139 3.84 -10.18 -8.84
CA ILE A 139 4.22 -11.57 -8.63
C ILE A 139 4.35 -11.85 -7.13
N LYS A 140 3.71 -12.91 -6.66
CA LYS A 140 3.81 -13.35 -5.26
C LYS A 140 5.25 -13.79 -4.95
N CYS A 141 5.83 -13.26 -3.89
CA CYS A 141 7.19 -13.61 -3.50
C CYS A 141 7.43 -13.40 -2.01
N ASP A 142 8.47 -14.04 -1.46
CA ASP A 142 8.80 -13.92 -0.03
C ASP A 142 9.56 -12.63 0.29
N SER A 143 10.31 -12.10 -0.69
CA SER A 143 11.11 -10.88 -0.52
C SER A 143 11.46 -10.23 -1.86
N TRP A 144 11.78 -8.94 -1.81
CA TRP A 144 12.28 -8.20 -2.96
C TRP A 144 13.51 -8.85 -3.60
N LYS A 145 14.46 -9.34 -2.79
CA LYS A 145 15.67 -10.02 -3.30
C LYS A 145 15.38 -11.30 -4.06
N SER A 146 14.35 -12.04 -3.66
CA SER A 146 13.92 -13.25 -4.38
C SER A 146 13.23 -12.88 -5.69
N TYR A 147 12.47 -11.79 -5.69
CA TYR A 147 11.84 -11.23 -6.88
C TYR A 147 12.91 -10.78 -7.90
N GLU A 148 13.90 -9.99 -7.48
CA GLU A 148 14.99 -9.49 -8.36
C GLU A 148 15.82 -10.63 -8.98
N ARG A 149 15.99 -11.75 -8.27
CA ARG A 149 16.69 -12.93 -8.78
C ARG A 149 15.85 -13.78 -9.73
N GLY A 150 14.55 -13.48 -9.87
CA GLY A 150 13.61 -14.27 -10.67
C GLY A 150 13.19 -15.59 -10.03
N ASP A 151 13.44 -15.79 -8.74
CA ASP A 151 13.11 -17.03 -8.03
C ASP A 151 11.60 -17.29 -7.99
N CYS A 152 10.81 -16.23 -8.11
CA CYS A 152 9.36 -16.23 -8.00
C CYS A 152 8.61 -16.16 -9.35
N ASN A 153 9.31 -16.22 -10.49
CA ASN A 153 8.71 -15.99 -11.82
C ASN A 153 7.58 -16.96 -12.19
N MET A 154 7.50 -18.13 -11.54
CA MET A 154 6.45 -19.13 -11.75
C MET A 154 5.38 -19.11 -10.65
N ASN A 155 5.46 -18.16 -9.70
CA ASN A 155 4.49 -18.02 -8.64
C ASN A 155 3.19 -17.40 -9.16
N GLU A 156 2.21 -17.35 -8.27
CA GLU A 156 0.92 -16.72 -8.53
C GLU A 156 1.06 -15.22 -8.83
N ASN A 157 0.29 -14.77 -9.82
CA ASN A 157 0.13 -13.35 -10.15
C ASN A 157 -1.17 -12.80 -9.55
N ALA A 158 -1.15 -11.50 -9.28
CA ALA A 158 -2.34 -10.71 -8.93
C ALA A 158 -2.37 -9.41 -9.73
N THR A 159 -3.57 -8.97 -10.08
CA THR A 159 -3.78 -7.67 -10.71
C THR A 159 -3.50 -6.57 -9.69
N PHE A 160 -2.61 -5.65 -10.03
CA PHE A 160 -2.23 -4.54 -9.17
C PHE A 160 -3.28 -3.42 -9.18
N GLY A 161 -3.56 -2.84 -8.00
CA GLY A 161 -4.30 -1.58 -7.87
C GLY A 161 -5.84 -1.72 -7.92
N ALA A 162 -6.53 -1.09 -8.87
CA ALA A 162 -7.98 -0.91 -8.81
C ALA A 162 -8.78 -2.22 -8.94
N ASN A 163 -8.25 -3.22 -9.65
CA ASN A 163 -8.98 -4.44 -10.02
C ASN A 163 -8.42 -5.72 -9.38
N VAL A 164 -7.93 -5.62 -8.13
CA VAL A 164 -7.39 -6.75 -7.36
C VAL A 164 -8.43 -7.85 -7.16
N GLU A 165 -8.03 -9.09 -7.38
CA GLU A 165 -8.86 -10.28 -7.19
C GLU A 165 -8.98 -10.64 -5.69
N SER A 166 -10.20 -10.94 -5.24
CA SER A 166 -10.49 -11.14 -3.82
C SER A 166 -9.97 -12.46 -3.22
N ASP A 167 -9.51 -13.39 -4.04
CA ASP A 167 -8.97 -14.68 -3.63
C ASP A 167 -7.45 -14.65 -3.39
N LYS A 168 -6.78 -13.54 -3.70
CA LYS A 168 -5.34 -13.37 -3.55
C LYS A 168 -4.95 -12.96 -2.14
N SER A 169 -3.82 -13.48 -1.67
CA SER A 169 -3.24 -13.08 -0.38
C SER A 169 -1.73 -13.24 -0.32
N GLY A 170 -1.11 -12.48 0.58
CA GLY A 170 0.33 -12.44 0.82
C GLY A 170 1.03 -11.27 0.14
N ASN A 171 2.36 -11.37 0.02
CA ASN A 171 3.20 -10.28 -0.48
C ASN A 171 3.44 -10.44 -1.98
N TYR A 172 3.25 -9.36 -2.71
CA TYR A 172 3.40 -9.26 -4.15
C TYR A 172 4.35 -8.14 -4.51
N PHE A 173 5.15 -8.34 -5.55
CA PHE A 173 6.17 -7.40 -5.99
C PHE A 173 5.98 -7.07 -7.47
N ILE A 174 6.25 -5.82 -7.82
CA ILE A 174 6.11 -5.31 -9.18
C ILE A 174 7.11 -4.18 -9.41
N GLU A 175 7.66 -4.10 -10.62
CA GLU A 175 8.47 -2.98 -11.09
C GLU A 175 7.63 -2.04 -11.94
N ILE A 176 7.75 -0.73 -11.70
CA ILE A 176 7.10 0.34 -12.48
C ILE A 176 8.13 1.46 -12.69
N ASP A 177 8.58 1.64 -13.93
CA ASP A 177 9.81 2.37 -14.29
C ASP A 177 9.70 3.90 -14.38
N HIS A 178 8.50 4.48 -14.26
CA HIS A 178 8.25 5.93 -14.47
C HIS A 178 7.72 6.67 -13.25
#